data_AF-A0A550I765-F1
#
_entry.id   AF-A0A550I765-F1
#
_cell.length_a   1.000
_cell.length_b   1.000
_cell.length_c   1.000
_cell.angle_alpha   90.00
_cell.angle_beta   90.00
_cell.angle_gamma   90.00
#
_symmetry.space_group_name_H-M   'P 1'
#
loop_
_entity.id
_entity.type
_entity.pdbx_description
1 polymer ?
#
loop_
_entity_poly.entity_id
_entity_poly.type
_entity_poly.pdbx_seq_one_letter_code
_entity_poly.pdbx_strand_id
1 'polypeptide(L)'
;MIRTTFALILMLLIASCGKKKNSNISDSEIEKLKAENDSLKSLVLELNSKYIFDSISIRDIPSYTNSYKKNSKVSCEIVIVGYNMDNNTNVIFADTISFNPLKIKNPDTLKLENGGFQYQTNLSSNRKILKGIIEANPKYGKEYLKTYSSMISIKDN
;
A
#
# COMPACT_ATOMS: atom_id res chain seq x y z
N MET A 1 22.91 76.23 -8.91
CA MET A 1 23.86 75.10 -8.99
C MET A 1 23.85 74.16 -7.77
N ILE A 2 23.54 74.63 -6.55
CA ILE A 2 23.61 73.78 -5.33
C ILE A 2 22.46 72.77 -5.19
N ARG A 3 21.27 73.06 -5.74
CA ARG A 3 20.11 72.14 -5.67
C ARG A 3 20.26 70.89 -6.56
N THR A 4 20.89 71.03 -7.71
CA THR A 4 21.10 69.94 -8.66
C THR A 4 22.21 68.98 -8.22
N THR A 5 23.22 69.47 -7.50
CA THR A 5 24.29 68.63 -6.92
C THR A 5 23.79 67.80 -5.74
N PHE A 6 22.90 68.35 -4.90
CA PHE A 6 22.29 67.60 -3.79
C PHE A 6 21.39 66.45 -4.28
N ALA A 7 20.64 66.66 -5.36
CA ALA A 7 19.81 65.61 -5.96
C ALA A 7 20.65 64.46 -6.55
N LEU A 8 21.82 64.77 -7.10
CA LEU A 8 22.77 63.78 -7.65
C LEU A 8 23.42 62.93 -6.55
N ILE A 9 23.79 63.55 -5.43
CA ILE A 9 24.34 62.84 -4.26
C ILE A 9 23.28 61.96 -3.60
N LEU A 10 22.03 62.41 -3.55
CA LEU A 10 20.92 61.63 -3.01
C LEU A 10 20.61 60.39 -3.87
N MET A 11 20.64 60.52 -5.21
CA MET A 11 20.52 59.38 -6.13
C MET A 11 21.64 58.34 -5.95
N LEU A 12 22.88 58.79 -5.72
CA LEU A 12 24.03 57.92 -5.43
C LEU A 12 23.89 57.16 -4.11
N LEU A 13 23.28 57.78 -3.08
CA LEU A 13 23.05 57.14 -1.78
C LEU A 13 21.94 56.07 -1.84
N ILE A 14 20.90 56.28 -2.65
CA ILE A 14 19.80 55.30 -2.80
C ILE A 14 20.25 54.10 -3.65
N ALA A 15 21.13 54.31 -4.64
CA ALA A 15 21.71 53.23 -5.45
C ALA A 15 22.68 52.33 -4.67
N SER A 16 23.27 52.81 -3.57
CA SER A 16 24.17 52.02 -2.72
C SER A 16 23.43 51.12 -1.70
N CYS A 17 22.10 51.18 -1.63
CA CYS A 17 21.28 50.26 -0.82
C CYS A 17 21.02 48.94 -1.58
N GLY A 18 22.07 48.38 -2.18
CA GLY A 18 22.05 47.08 -2.81
C GLY A 18 22.11 45.99 -1.74
N LYS A 19 20.96 45.33 -1.50
CA LYS A 19 20.75 44.07 -0.77
C LYS A 19 22.02 43.45 -0.19
N LYS A 20 22.36 43.80 1.06
CA LYS A 20 23.23 42.97 1.90
C LYS A 20 22.43 41.73 2.32
N LYS A 21 22.46 40.69 1.50
CA LYS A 21 21.97 39.36 1.87
C LYS A 21 23.01 38.76 2.82
N ASN A 22 22.92 39.11 4.10
CA ASN A 22 23.67 38.47 5.17
C ASN A 22 23.14 37.04 5.36
N SER A 23 23.62 36.12 4.54
CA SER A 23 23.63 34.70 4.83
C SER A 23 25.01 34.20 4.46
N ASN A 24 25.76 33.65 5.42
CA ASN A 24 27.09 33.05 5.21
C ASN A 24 27.06 31.78 4.33
N ILE A 25 25.98 31.58 3.57
CA ILE A 25 25.73 30.46 2.70
C ILE A 25 25.53 31.08 1.32
N SER A 26 26.41 30.75 0.39
CA SER A 26 26.31 31.24 -0.98
C SER A 26 25.05 30.69 -1.65
N ASP A 27 24.48 31.42 -2.61
CA ASP A 27 23.32 30.92 -3.36
C ASP A 27 23.63 29.57 -4.05
N SER A 28 24.88 29.32 -4.41
CA SER A 28 25.36 28.02 -4.92
C SER A 28 25.29 26.87 -3.89
N GLU A 29 25.53 27.16 -2.61
CA GLU A 29 25.44 26.17 -1.54
C GLU A 29 23.97 25.88 -1.18
N ILE A 30 23.10 26.87 -1.29
CA ILE A 30 21.64 26.67 -1.20
C ILE A 30 21.14 25.77 -2.34
N GLU A 31 21.58 25.99 -3.57
CA GLU A 31 21.19 25.14 -4.71
C GLU A 31 21.69 23.70 -4.55
N LYS A 32 22.93 23.53 -4.11
CA LYS A 32 23.50 22.20 -3.80
C LYS A 32 22.67 21.47 -2.74
N LEU A 33 22.36 22.14 -1.63
CA LEU A 33 21.57 21.56 -0.54
C LEU A 33 20.14 21.21 -0.99
N LYS A 34 19.53 21.99 -1.88
CA LYS A 34 18.23 21.67 -2.47
C LYS A 34 18.30 20.41 -3.33
N ALA A 35 19.28 20.33 -4.23
CA ALA A 35 19.48 19.16 -5.09
C ALA A 35 19.73 17.89 -4.26
N GLU A 36 20.51 17.99 -3.19
CA GLU A 36 20.75 16.88 -2.26
C GLU A 36 19.46 16.49 -1.51
N ASN A 37 18.69 17.46 -1.03
CA ASN A 37 17.41 17.20 -0.38
C ASN A 37 16.41 16.51 -1.31
N ASP A 38 16.32 16.95 -2.57
CA ASP A 38 15.44 16.36 -3.58
C ASP A 38 15.89 14.95 -3.96
N SER A 39 17.20 14.71 -4.06
CA SER A 39 17.76 13.37 -4.25
C SER A 39 17.43 12.44 -3.08
N LEU A 40 17.62 12.90 -1.84
CA LEU A 40 17.27 12.14 -0.63
C LEU A 40 15.78 11.83 -0.57
N LYS A 41 14.91 12.78 -0.90
CA LYS A 41 13.46 12.54 -1.00
C LYS A 41 13.13 11.49 -2.05
N SER A 42 13.76 11.56 -3.22
CA SER A 42 13.56 10.58 -4.28
C SER A 42 14.01 9.19 -3.84
N LEU A 43 15.14 9.08 -3.15
CA LEU A 43 15.63 7.81 -2.59
C LEU A 43 14.67 7.27 -1.53
N VAL A 44 14.15 8.12 -0.64
CA VAL A 44 13.15 7.72 0.36
C VAL A 44 11.87 7.22 -0.31
N LEU A 45 11.40 7.89 -1.37
CA LEU A 45 10.23 7.44 -2.15
C LEU A 45 10.49 6.12 -2.86
N GLU A 46 11.68 5.94 -3.44
CA GLU A 46 12.08 4.66 -4.04
C GLU A 46 12.13 3.56 -2.98
N LEU A 47 12.77 3.79 -1.83
CA LEU A 47 12.83 2.81 -0.74
C LEU A 47 11.44 2.44 -0.20
N ASN A 48 10.58 3.44 -0.01
CA ASN A 48 9.19 3.22 0.44
C ASN A 48 8.35 2.42 -0.56
N SER A 49 8.71 2.44 -1.84
CA SER A 49 8.00 1.72 -2.91
C SER A 49 8.64 0.38 -3.29
N LYS A 50 9.94 0.19 -3.01
CA LYS A 50 10.74 -0.91 -3.57
C LYS A 50 10.90 -2.12 -2.66
N TYR A 51 10.65 -2.06 -1.34
CA TYR A 51 10.85 -3.23 -0.48
C TYR A 51 9.88 -3.29 0.69
N ILE A 52 9.23 -4.46 0.86
CA ILE A 52 9.58 -5.44 1.93
C ILE A 52 9.45 -6.90 1.40
N PHE A 53 8.70 -7.19 0.32
CA PHE A 53 8.66 -8.55 -0.26
C PHE A 53 8.46 -8.56 -1.78
N ASP A 54 9.45 -9.05 -2.53
CA ASP A 54 9.37 -9.23 -3.99
C ASP A 54 8.36 -10.30 -4.41
N SER A 55 7.97 -11.17 -3.48
CA SER A 55 7.01 -12.24 -3.69
C SER A 55 6.02 -12.33 -2.53
N ILE A 56 4.78 -11.96 -2.80
CA ILE A 56 3.64 -12.23 -1.92
C ILE A 56 3.13 -13.63 -2.24
N SER A 57 3.00 -14.47 -1.21
CA SER A 57 2.43 -15.82 -1.34
C SER A 57 1.16 -15.93 -0.52
N ILE A 58 0.13 -16.55 -1.09
CA ILE A 58 -1.13 -16.81 -0.40
C ILE A 58 -1.17 -18.30 -0.09
N ARG A 59 -1.41 -18.65 1.17
CA ARG A 59 -1.61 -20.03 1.61
C ARG A 59 -3.02 -20.20 2.15
N ASP A 60 -3.76 -21.15 1.59
CA ASP A 60 -5.01 -21.66 2.14
C ASP A 60 -4.68 -22.89 2.98
N ILE A 61 -4.77 -22.75 4.30
CA ILE A 61 -4.36 -23.76 5.28
C ILE A 61 -5.61 -24.38 5.88
N PRO A 62 -5.94 -25.64 5.54
CA PRO A 62 -7.06 -26.33 6.16
C PRO A 62 -6.74 -26.73 7.60
N SER A 63 -7.74 -26.67 8.48
CA SER A 63 -7.64 -27.27 9.81
C SER A 63 -7.45 -28.78 9.72
N TYR A 64 -6.54 -29.32 10.53
CA TYR A 64 -6.31 -30.77 10.66
C TYR A 64 -7.53 -31.52 11.21
N THR A 65 -8.46 -30.81 11.87
CA THR A 65 -9.68 -31.39 12.44
C THR A 65 -10.82 -31.53 11.42
N ASN A 66 -10.63 -31.09 10.17
CA ASN A 66 -11.65 -31.17 9.15
C ASN A 66 -11.97 -32.62 8.78
N SER A 67 -13.24 -33.00 8.87
CA SER A 67 -13.70 -34.37 8.52
C SER A 67 -13.94 -34.56 7.01
N TYR A 68 -14.17 -33.49 6.26
CA TYR A 68 -14.51 -33.50 4.82
C TYR A 68 -15.69 -34.42 4.44
N LYS A 69 -16.62 -34.65 5.38
CA LYS A 69 -17.84 -35.42 5.13
C LYS A 69 -18.95 -34.54 4.56
N LYS A 70 -19.93 -35.16 3.89
CA LYS A 70 -21.16 -34.47 3.48
C LYS A 70 -21.83 -33.79 4.69
N ASN A 71 -22.27 -32.55 4.52
CA ASN A 71 -22.89 -31.71 5.55
C ASN A 71 -21.98 -31.38 6.75
N SER A 72 -20.66 -31.56 6.63
CA SER A 72 -19.71 -31.11 7.65
C SER A 72 -19.31 -29.65 7.44
N LYS A 73 -18.86 -29.01 8.52
CA LYS A 73 -18.17 -27.73 8.47
C LYS A 73 -16.70 -27.95 8.17
N VAL A 74 -16.16 -27.17 7.25
CA VAL A 74 -14.73 -27.10 6.94
C VAL A 74 -14.22 -25.75 7.41
N SER A 75 -13.17 -25.77 8.23
CA SER A 75 -12.50 -24.57 8.73
C SER A 75 -11.12 -24.45 8.09
N CYS A 76 -10.79 -23.24 7.63
CA CYS A 76 -9.53 -22.94 6.98
C CYS A 76 -9.04 -21.55 7.39
N GLU A 77 -7.76 -21.31 7.14
CA GLU A 77 -7.08 -20.04 7.36
C GLU A 77 -6.38 -19.60 6.09
N ILE A 78 -6.59 -18.36 5.67
CA ILE A 78 -5.82 -17.73 4.60
C ILE A 78 -4.69 -16.93 5.23
N VAL A 79 -3.45 -17.31 4.94
CA VAL A 79 -2.24 -16.60 5.37
C VAL A 79 -1.60 -15.93 4.17
N ILE A 80 -1.28 -14.65 4.31
CA ILE A 80 -0.55 -13.86 3.31
C ILE A 80 0.90 -13.75 3.78
N VAL A 81 1.79 -14.51 3.15
CA VAL A 81 3.21 -14.59 3.49
C VAL A 81 3.99 -13.58 2.67
N GLY A 82 4.95 -12.93 3.31
CA GLY A 82 5.74 -11.90 2.67
C GLY A 82 4.88 -10.66 2.44
N TYR A 83 4.17 -10.22 3.47
CA TYR A 83 3.40 -8.99 3.40
C TYR A 83 3.40 -8.29 4.75
N ASN A 84 3.46 -6.95 4.75
CA ASN A 84 3.30 -6.17 5.97
C ASN A 84 1.82 -6.18 6.33
N MET A 85 1.45 -6.86 7.40
CA MET A 85 0.08 -6.85 7.88
C MET A 85 -0.18 -5.57 8.66
N ASP A 86 -0.38 -4.47 7.94
CA ASP A 86 -1.12 -3.32 8.44
C ASP A 86 -2.63 -3.57 8.31
N ASN A 87 -3.45 -2.80 9.04
CA ASN A 87 -4.92 -2.92 9.09
C ASN A 87 -5.64 -2.67 7.75
N ASN A 88 -4.90 -2.61 6.64
CA ASN A 88 -5.37 -2.29 5.30
C ASN A 88 -5.37 -3.50 4.36
N THR A 89 -5.32 -4.71 4.91
CA THR A 89 -5.40 -5.97 4.16
C THR A 89 -6.75 -6.62 4.40
N ASN A 90 -7.49 -6.89 3.33
CA ASN A 90 -8.79 -7.55 3.39
C ASN A 90 -8.81 -8.79 2.51
N VAL A 91 -9.47 -9.84 3.02
CA VAL A 91 -9.84 -11.01 2.23
C VAL A 91 -11.36 -11.04 2.15
N ILE A 92 -11.88 -10.96 0.93
CA ILE A 92 -13.30 -10.78 0.66
C ILE A 92 -13.79 -11.97 -0.16
N PHE A 93 -14.68 -12.77 0.40
CA PHE A 93 -15.39 -13.82 -0.35
C PHE A 93 -16.63 -13.27 -1.02
N ALA A 94 -17.02 -13.89 -2.13
CA ALA A 94 -18.17 -13.47 -2.91
C ALA A 94 -18.76 -14.60 -3.75
N ASP A 95 -20.07 -14.54 -3.99
CA ASP A 95 -20.75 -15.50 -4.87
C ASP A 95 -20.36 -15.30 -6.34
N THR A 96 -20.16 -14.04 -6.73
CA THR A 96 -19.82 -13.67 -8.11
C THR A 96 -18.86 -12.49 -8.12
N ILE A 97 -17.86 -12.58 -8.99
CA ILE A 97 -16.88 -11.53 -9.27
C ILE A 97 -16.90 -11.30 -10.78
N SER A 98 -17.19 -10.07 -11.19
CA SER A 98 -17.13 -9.62 -12.59
C SER A 98 -16.04 -8.57 -12.72
N PHE A 99 -15.32 -8.59 -13.84
CA PHE A 99 -14.32 -7.58 -14.20
C PHE A 99 -14.88 -6.66 -15.28
N ASN A 100 -14.46 -5.39 -15.28
CA ASN A 100 -14.86 -4.34 -16.24
C ASN A 100 -16.34 -3.92 -16.21
N PRO A 101 -16.82 -3.19 -15.18
CA PRO A 101 -16.13 -2.77 -13.97
C PRO A 101 -16.11 -3.87 -12.89
N LEU A 102 -15.25 -3.74 -11.88
CA LEU A 102 -15.22 -4.68 -10.75
C LEU A 102 -16.58 -4.66 -10.02
N LYS A 103 -17.30 -5.78 -10.07
CA LYS A 103 -18.57 -5.96 -9.34
C LYS A 103 -18.51 -7.25 -8.54
N ILE A 104 -18.85 -7.13 -7.26
CA ILE A 104 -18.87 -8.22 -6.30
C ILE A 104 -20.31 -8.40 -5.82
N LYS A 105 -20.80 -9.63 -5.83
CA LYS A 105 -22.13 -9.98 -5.31
C LYS A 105 -22.00 -10.70 -3.98
N ASN A 106 -22.75 -10.22 -2.98
CA ASN A 106 -22.77 -10.75 -1.61
C ASN A 106 -21.36 -10.84 -1.00
N PRO A 107 -20.63 -9.72 -0.88
CA PRO A 107 -19.30 -9.72 -0.29
C PRO A 107 -19.35 -10.09 1.19
N ASP A 108 -18.45 -10.96 1.62
CA ASP A 108 -18.19 -11.29 3.02
C ASP A 108 -16.72 -11.09 3.32
N THR A 109 -16.41 -10.14 4.19
CA THR A 109 -15.02 -9.78 4.52
C THR A 109 -14.58 -10.58 5.74
N LEU A 110 -13.50 -11.35 5.57
CA LEU A 110 -12.96 -12.17 6.63
C LEU A 110 -12.27 -11.32 7.68
N LYS A 111 -12.34 -11.78 8.93
CA LYS A 111 -11.61 -11.17 10.04
C LYS A 111 -10.20 -11.71 10.12
N LEU A 112 -9.26 -10.81 10.40
CA LEU A 112 -7.88 -11.15 10.70
C LEU A 112 -7.78 -11.59 12.17
N GLU A 113 -7.33 -12.83 12.39
CA GLU A 113 -7.12 -13.39 13.72
C GLU A 113 -5.75 -14.11 13.74
N ASN A 114 -4.91 -13.78 14.73
CA ASN A 114 -3.61 -14.43 14.97
C ASN A 114 -2.66 -14.56 13.77
N GLY A 115 -2.74 -13.67 12.78
CA GLY A 115 -1.85 -13.74 11.62
C GLY A 115 -2.52 -14.18 10.32
N GLY A 116 -3.77 -14.63 10.37
CA GLY A 116 -4.48 -15.18 9.21
C GLY A 116 -5.97 -14.84 9.18
N PHE A 117 -6.56 -14.97 8.01
CA PHE A 117 -7.97 -14.73 7.76
C PHE A 117 -8.74 -16.04 7.89
N GLN A 118 -9.42 -16.20 9.02
CA GLN A 118 -10.13 -17.42 9.35
C GLN A 118 -11.48 -17.46 8.60
N TYR A 119 -11.84 -18.62 8.05
CA TYR A 119 -13.16 -18.83 7.48
C TYR A 119 -13.70 -20.23 7.72
N GLN A 120 -15.03 -20.33 7.70
CA GLN A 120 -15.75 -21.59 7.78
C GLN A 120 -16.74 -21.73 6.64
N THR A 121 -16.90 -22.95 6.14
CA THR A 121 -17.87 -23.22 5.09
C THR A 121 -18.54 -24.58 5.25
N ASN A 122 -19.83 -24.65 4.96
CA ASN A 122 -20.59 -25.89 4.95
C ASN A 122 -20.38 -26.64 3.64
N LEU A 123 -20.02 -27.93 3.73
CA LEU A 123 -19.83 -28.83 2.59
C LEU A 123 -21.13 -29.59 2.30
N SER A 124 -22.14 -28.88 1.77
CA SER A 124 -23.47 -29.45 1.46
C SER A 124 -23.49 -30.25 0.14
N SER A 125 -22.60 -29.93 -0.78
CA SER A 125 -22.41 -30.58 -2.08
C SER A 125 -21.07 -31.33 -2.14
N ASN A 126 -20.94 -32.25 -3.11
CA ASN A 126 -19.70 -33.02 -3.32
C ASN A 126 -18.47 -32.13 -3.52
N ARG A 127 -18.68 -30.95 -4.11
CA ARG A 127 -17.67 -29.93 -4.32
C ARG A 127 -18.24 -28.58 -3.95
N LYS A 128 -17.41 -27.74 -3.33
CA LYS A 128 -17.69 -26.34 -3.08
C LYS A 128 -16.56 -25.49 -3.63
N ILE A 129 -16.91 -24.52 -4.45
CA ILE A 129 -15.97 -23.55 -5.00
C ILE A 129 -16.11 -22.28 -4.17
N LEU A 130 -15.01 -21.85 -3.57
CA LEU A 130 -14.88 -20.56 -2.92
C LEU A 130 -14.24 -19.60 -3.90
N LYS A 131 -14.81 -18.40 -3.99
CA LYS A 131 -14.29 -17.31 -4.81
C LYS A 131 -14.15 -16.08 -3.94
N GLY A 132 -13.10 -15.32 -4.18
CA GLY A 132 -12.87 -14.10 -3.43
C GLY A 132 -11.83 -13.21 -4.08
N ILE A 133 -11.55 -12.12 -3.39
CA ILE A 133 -10.53 -11.14 -3.72
C ILE A 133 -9.69 -10.96 -2.46
N ILE A 134 -8.39 -10.88 -2.66
CA ILE A 134 -7.43 -10.46 -1.64
C ILE A 134 -6.95 -9.09 -2.08
N GLU A 135 -7.25 -8.09 -1.26
CA GLU A 135 -6.84 -6.72 -1.46
C GLU A 135 -5.93 -6.30 -0.30
N ALA A 136 -4.86 -5.60 -0.61
CA ALA A 136 -3.93 -5.14 0.39
C ALA A 136 -3.35 -3.79 -0.04
N ASN A 137 -3.52 -2.78 0.82
CA ASN A 137 -3.19 -1.38 0.57
C ASN A 137 -2.21 -0.89 1.63
N PRO A 138 -0.94 -1.30 1.56
CA PRO A 138 -0.01 -1.08 2.65
C PRO A 138 0.46 0.37 2.66
N LYS A 139 0.93 0.84 3.82
CA LYS A 139 1.57 2.18 3.90
C LYS A 139 2.86 2.26 3.07
N TYR A 140 3.55 1.12 2.93
CA TYR A 140 4.81 0.98 2.19
C TYR A 140 4.74 -0.25 1.27
N GLY A 141 5.29 -0.15 0.07
CA GLY A 141 5.22 -1.18 -0.97
C GLY A 141 4.13 -0.94 -2.01
N LYS A 142 3.84 -1.96 -2.81
CA LYS A 142 2.83 -1.91 -3.88
C LYS A 142 1.49 -2.43 -3.38
N GLU A 143 0.42 -1.80 -3.85
CA GLU A 143 -0.93 -2.34 -3.72
C GLU A 143 -1.00 -3.74 -4.33
N TYR A 144 -1.74 -4.61 -3.67
CA TYR A 144 -1.93 -5.98 -4.10
C TYR A 144 -3.42 -6.26 -4.27
N LEU A 145 -3.81 -6.66 -5.47
CA LEU A 145 -5.18 -7.08 -5.77
C LEU A 145 -5.11 -8.38 -6.57
N LYS A 146 -5.64 -9.46 -5.99
CA LYS A 146 -5.67 -10.76 -6.68
C LYS A 146 -6.95 -11.51 -6.43
N THR A 147 -7.39 -12.26 -7.43
CA THR A 147 -8.47 -13.22 -7.28
C THR A 147 -8.02 -14.43 -6.49
N TYR A 148 -8.90 -14.89 -5.61
CA TYR A 148 -8.78 -16.12 -4.88
C TYR A 148 -9.84 -17.10 -5.38
N SER A 149 -9.42 -18.35 -5.64
CA SER A 149 -10.32 -19.43 -5.98
C SER A 149 -9.79 -20.72 -5.39
N SER A 150 -10.61 -21.38 -4.57
CA SER A 150 -10.28 -22.67 -3.94
C SER A 150 -11.45 -23.64 -4.11
N MET A 151 -11.14 -24.93 -4.23
CA MET A 151 -12.14 -25.99 -4.35
C MET A 151 -11.97 -26.97 -3.19
N ILE A 152 -13.04 -27.13 -2.43
CA ILE A 152 -13.12 -28.08 -1.32
C ILE A 152 -14.04 -29.21 -1.77
N SER A 153 -13.58 -30.46 -1.63
CA SER A 153 -14.36 -31.64 -2.01
C SER A 153 -14.59 -32.55 -0.81
N ILE A 154 -15.66 -33.34 -0.89
CA ILE A 154 -15.86 -34.46 0.05
C ILE A 154 -14.71 -35.45 -0.14
N LYS A 155 -14.19 -35.96 0.97
CA LYS A 155 -13.24 -37.06 0.96
C LYS A 155 -14.05 -38.36 1.02
N ASP A 156 -14.15 -39.03 -0.12
CA ASP A 156 -14.67 -40.38 -0.17
C ASP A 156 -13.62 -41.31 0.47
N ASN A 157 -14.03 -42.07 1.49
CA ASN A 157 -13.19 -43.07 2.15
C ASN A 157 -13.09 -44.34 1.31
#